data_AF-A0A6M0S6H8-F1
#
_entry.id   AF-A0A6M0S6H8-F1
#
_cell.length_a   1.000
_cell.length_b   1.000
_cell.length_c   1.000
_cell.angle_alpha   90.00
_cell.angle_beta   90.00
_cell.angle_gamma   90.00
#
_symmetry.space_group_name_H-M   'P 1'
#
loop_
_entity.id
_entity.type
_entity.pdbx_description
1 polymer ?
#
loop_
_entity_poly.entity_id
_entity_poly.type
_entity_poly.pdbx_seq_one_letter_code
_entity_poly.pdbx_strand_id
1 'polypeptide(L)'
;MERLTNFGMFAGITALAIGLGSLESVSAAQLTESGDAGELIPTAQLLPGGIDSVVGGISSDRDLYGFNWGGGNLALEVISASFDSQLFVFDSLGEIIGANDDGGVGLLSLLSGNLTSGLYYVGIGAFNSDPLNSFGQDIEDPLGGGSSTAFQPGQCGLSLTDCTLSSWRSNRRSGDYTVRFSSPTIAADVPTPALLPGLVGMGAALIRKRKQEAS
;
A
#
# COMPACT_ATOMS: atom_id res chain seq x y z
N MET A 1 40.29 -57.40 36.98
CA MET A 1 39.15 -56.67 37.56
C MET A 1 38.88 -55.47 36.67
N GLU A 2 38.25 -55.65 35.51
CA GLU A 2 36.82 -55.96 35.34
C GLU A 2 35.89 -54.93 35.96
N ARG A 3 35.28 -54.09 35.12
CA ARG A 3 33.86 -54.26 34.78
C ARG A 3 33.51 -53.52 33.48
N LEU A 4 32.94 -54.26 32.54
CA LEU A 4 32.17 -53.73 31.41
C LEU A 4 30.69 -53.66 31.84
N THR A 5 30.00 -52.59 31.47
CA THR A 5 28.53 -52.59 31.35
C THR A 5 28.11 -51.72 30.17
N ASN A 6 27.58 -52.36 29.13
CA ASN A 6 26.76 -51.70 28.10
C ASN A 6 25.44 -51.21 28.70
N PHE A 7 24.87 -50.14 28.13
CA PHE A 7 23.52 -50.07 27.52
C PHE A 7 23.11 -48.58 27.35
N GLY A 8 22.44 -48.22 26.26
CA GLY A 8 21.97 -46.83 26.06
C GLY A 8 21.74 -46.40 24.63
N MET A 9 20.97 -47.18 23.86
CA MET A 9 20.52 -46.79 22.52
C MET A 9 19.42 -45.73 22.64
N PHE A 10 19.60 -44.54 22.07
CA PHE A 10 18.52 -43.58 21.84
C PHE A 10 18.49 -43.14 20.38
N ALA A 11 17.29 -43.12 19.80
CA ALA A 11 17.01 -42.84 18.41
C ALA A 11 16.05 -41.65 18.27
N GLY A 12 16.15 -40.93 17.15
CA GLY A 12 15.26 -39.82 16.81
C GLY A 12 15.57 -38.52 17.56
N ILE A 13 15.14 -37.35 17.09
CA ILE A 13 14.25 -37.07 15.95
C ILE A 13 14.85 -35.91 15.15
N THR A 14 14.99 -36.06 13.84
CA THR A 14 15.24 -34.91 12.96
C THR A 14 13.97 -34.05 12.95
N ALA A 15 14.00 -32.92 13.63
CA ALA A 15 12.88 -31.98 13.61
C ALA A 15 12.73 -31.41 12.19
N LEU A 16 11.80 -31.95 11.42
CA LEU A 16 11.32 -31.30 10.21
C LEU A 16 10.55 -30.05 10.66
N ALA A 17 11.22 -28.90 10.61
CA ALA A 17 10.58 -27.62 10.79
C ALA A 17 9.58 -27.41 9.64
N ILE A 18 8.33 -27.80 9.86
CA ILE A 18 7.20 -27.31 9.07
C ILE A 18 7.21 -25.81 9.30
N GLY A 19 7.54 -25.04 8.26
CA GLY A 19 7.49 -23.58 8.33
C GLY A 19 6.06 -23.16 8.59
N LEU A 20 5.74 -22.83 9.85
CA LEU A 20 4.63 -21.94 10.11
C LEU A 20 4.99 -20.63 9.41
N GLY A 21 4.21 -20.26 8.39
CA GLY A 21 4.27 -18.91 7.87
C GLY A 21 4.09 -17.96 9.03
N SER A 22 5.02 -17.02 9.20
CA SER A 22 4.84 -15.93 10.14
C SER A 22 3.56 -15.22 9.76
N LEU A 23 2.53 -15.35 10.59
CA LEU A 23 1.47 -14.36 10.66
C LEU A 23 2.17 -13.11 11.18
N GLU A 24 2.71 -12.30 10.25
CA GLU A 24 3.24 -11.01 10.58
C GLU A 24 2.06 -10.20 11.10
N SER A 25 2.03 -10.06 12.43
CA SER A 25 1.17 -9.11 13.11
C SER A 25 1.62 -7.73 12.62
N VAL A 26 0.97 -7.26 11.58
CA VAL A 26 1.24 -5.97 10.94
C VAL A 26 1.07 -4.90 12.01
N SER A 27 2.18 -4.46 12.59
CA SER A 27 2.19 -3.33 13.49
C SER A 27 1.80 -2.12 12.67
N ALA A 28 0.81 -1.38 13.16
CA ALA A 28 0.58 -0.02 12.72
C ALA A 28 1.90 0.76 12.84
N ALA A 29 2.31 1.42 11.76
CA ALA A 29 3.59 2.10 11.64
C ALA A 29 3.42 3.45 10.94
N GLN A 30 4.20 4.42 11.41
CA GLN A 30 4.32 5.70 10.74
C GLN A 30 5.42 5.64 9.70
N LEU A 31 5.12 6.10 8.48
CA LEU A 31 6.13 6.40 7.46
C LEU A 31 6.50 7.88 7.53
N THR A 32 7.76 8.21 7.23
CA THR A 32 8.15 9.57 6.83
C THR A 32 8.32 9.57 5.31
N GLU A 33 7.83 10.61 4.66
CA GLU A 33 8.03 10.88 3.23
C GLU A 33 9.50 10.73 2.82
N SER A 34 9.74 10.20 1.62
CA SER A 34 11.07 9.81 1.14
C SER A 34 11.47 10.58 -0.10
N GLY A 35 11.71 11.88 0.07
CA GLY A 35 12.05 12.79 -1.03
C GLY A 35 10.87 13.69 -1.33
N ASP A 36 10.42 13.66 -2.59
CA ASP A 36 9.15 14.20 -3.07
C ASP A 36 8.24 13.01 -3.32
N ALA A 37 7.05 12.97 -2.70
CA ALA A 37 6.07 11.91 -2.91
C ALA A 37 5.55 11.84 -4.36
N GLY A 38 5.72 12.90 -5.14
CA GLY A 38 5.35 13.02 -6.54
C GLY A 38 3.87 13.34 -6.73
N GLU A 39 3.56 14.12 -7.77
CA GLU A 39 2.19 14.63 -7.95
C GLU A 39 1.26 13.70 -8.74
N LEU A 40 1.78 12.79 -9.57
CA LEU A 40 0.98 11.99 -10.52
C LEU A 40 1.06 10.49 -10.24
N ILE A 41 0.05 9.73 -10.67
CA ILE A 41 -0.05 8.26 -10.50
C ILE A 41 1.27 7.51 -10.83
N PRO A 42 2.01 7.83 -11.92
CA PRO A 42 3.26 7.14 -12.25
C PRO A 42 4.47 7.55 -11.39
N THR A 43 4.37 8.66 -10.63
CA THR A 43 5.44 9.20 -9.76
C THR A 43 5.15 9.02 -8.27
N ALA A 44 3.92 8.61 -7.92
CA ALA A 44 3.44 8.46 -6.54
C ALA A 44 4.34 7.57 -5.67
N GLN A 45 4.63 8.02 -4.44
CA GLN A 45 5.35 7.22 -3.46
C GLN A 45 4.47 6.06 -2.98
N LEU A 46 4.88 4.82 -3.27
CA LEU A 46 4.15 3.63 -2.84
C LEU A 46 4.41 3.33 -1.35
N LEU A 47 3.34 3.25 -0.56
CA LEU A 47 3.37 2.85 0.83
C LEU A 47 3.51 1.31 0.95
N PRO A 48 4.39 0.80 1.82
CA PRO A 48 4.39 -0.61 2.19
C PRO A 48 3.12 -0.98 2.98
N GLY A 49 2.95 -2.27 3.26
CA GLY A 49 1.93 -2.74 4.20
C GLY A 49 2.27 -2.32 5.64
N GLY A 50 1.23 -2.04 6.42
CA GLY A 50 1.32 -1.68 7.84
C GLY A 50 1.40 -0.20 8.14
N ILE A 51 1.30 0.67 7.15
CA ILE A 51 1.33 2.12 7.38
C ILE A 51 -0.04 2.59 7.86
N ASP A 52 -0.08 3.22 9.04
CA ASP A 52 -1.28 3.86 9.59
C ASP A 52 -1.23 5.40 9.50
N SER A 53 -0.05 5.94 9.22
CA SER A 53 0.18 7.37 9.10
C SER A 53 1.41 7.68 8.25
N VAL A 54 1.36 8.79 7.51
CA VAL A 54 2.50 9.33 6.77
C VAL A 54 2.74 10.76 7.22
N VAL A 55 3.97 11.07 7.61
CA VAL A 55 4.46 12.44 7.87
C VAL A 55 5.18 12.92 6.63
N GLY A 56 4.71 14.01 6.03
CA GLY A 56 5.26 14.62 4.82
C GLY A 56 5.13 16.13 4.85
N GLY A 57 5.44 16.80 3.74
CA GLY A 57 5.33 18.25 3.68
C GLY A 57 5.41 18.84 2.28
N ILE A 58 4.31 19.47 1.85
CA ILE A 58 4.22 20.14 0.55
C ILE A 58 5.16 21.36 0.46
N SER A 59 5.80 21.55 -0.69
CA SER A 59 6.82 22.55 -1.00
C SER A 59 6.43 23.51 -2.15
N SER A 60 5.13 23.65 -2.42
CA SER A 60 4.48 24.22 -3.64
C SER A 60 4.08 23.18 -4.70
N ASP A 61 3.90 21.95 -4.23
CA ASP A 61 3.54 20.71 -4.91
C ASP A 61 2.35 20.05 -4.16
N ARG A 62 2.00 18.81 -4.54
CA ARG A 62 0.94 17.97 -3.97
C ARG A 62 1.51 16.57 -3.85
N ASP A 63 1.31 15.93 -2.72
CA ASP A 63 1.93 14.65 -2.43
C ASP A 63 0.94 13.52 -2.71
N LEU A 64 1.32 12.57 -3.56
CA LEU A 64 0.49 11.44 -3.94
C LEU A 64 1.09 10.12 -3.45
N TYR A 65 0.36 9.44 -2.56
CA TYR A 65 0.79 8.14 -2.02
C TYR A 65 -0.06 7.00 -2.54
N GLY A 66 0.55 6.01 -3.19
CA GLY A 66 -0.12 4.78 -3.60
C GLY A 66 -0.15 3.75 -2.48
N PHE A 67 -1.30 3.14 -2.19
CA PHE A 67 -1.45 2.19 -1.08
C PHE A 67 -2.41 1.06 -1.41
N ASN A 68 -2.16 -0.12 -0.85
CA ASN A 68 -3.08 -1.25 -0.95
C ASN A 68 -4.01 -1.25 0.26
N TRP A 69 -5.31 -1.37 -0.01
CA TRP A 69 -6.37 -1.40 0.99
C TRP A 69 -6.99 -2.81 1.10
N GLY A 70 -7.25 -3.25 2.33
CA GLY A 70 -7.88 -4.55 2.61
C GLY A 70 -9.39 -4.59 2.37
N GLY A 71 -10.01 -3.44 2.07
CA GLY A 71 -11.45 -3.30 1.91
C GLY A 71 -12.18 -3.02 3.23
N GLY A 72 -13.44 -2.59 3.11
CA GLY A 72 -14.24 -2.10 4.23
C GLY A 72 -14.07 -0.59 4.45
N ASN A 73 -14.44 -0.12 5.64
CA ASN A 73 -14.46 1.31 5.95
C ASN A 73 -13.06 1.89 6.12
N LEU A 74 -12.67 2.78 5.22
CA LEU A 74 -11.51 3.65 5.33
C LEU A 74 -11.95 5.03 5.83
N ALA A 75 -11.16 5.64 6.71
CA ALA A 75 -11.15 7.09 6.90
C ALA A 75 -9.70 7.60 6.77
N LEU A 76 -9.57 8.78 6.19
CA LEU A 76 -8.32 9.50 5.96
C LEU A 76 -8.45 10.90 6.57
N GLU A 77 -7.62 11.20 7.56
CA GLU A 77 -7.59 12.48 8.28
C GLU A 77 -6.26 13.20 8.02
N VAL A 78 -6.31 14.48 7.65
CA VAL A 78 -5.11 15.34 7.61
C VAL A 78 -4.96 16.10 8.93
N ILE A 79 -3.76 16.06 9.50
CA ILE A 79 -3.34 16.91 10.61
C ILE A 79 -2.27 17.87 10.11
N SER A 80 -2.54 19.17 10.12
CA SER A 80 -1.54 20.22 9.88
C SER A 80 -1.82 21.43 10.76
N ALA A 81 -0.78 22.24 11.01
CA ALA A 81 -0.90 23.59 11.56
C ALA A 81 -0.49 24.67 10.54
N SER A 82 -0.13 24.27 9.33
CA SER A 82 0.59 25.09 8.35
C SER A 82 -0.31 25.61 7.23
N PHE A 83 -1.34 24.84 6.85
CA PHE A 83 -2.25 25.19 5.78
C PHE A 83 -3.66 24.61 6.01
N ASP A 84 -4.60 25.21 5.29
CA ASP A 84 -5.97 24.76 5.05
C ASP A 84 -5.88 23.63 4.03
N SER A 85 -6.25 22.39 4.39
CA SER A 85 -5.87 21.18 3.65
C SER A 85 -6.94 20.69 2.69
N GLN A 86 -6.53 19.90 1.71
CA GLN A 86 -7.40 19.27 0.73
C GLN A 86 -6.91 17.85 0.50
N LEU A 87 -7.83 16.87 0.57
CA LEU A 87 -7.53 15.46 0.41
C LEU A 87 -8.34 14.89 -0.74
N PHE A 88 -7.67 14.15 -1.61
CA PHE A 88 -8.25 13.47 -2.76
C PHE A 88 -7.93 11.98 -2.71
N VAL A 89 -8.81 11.12 -3.20
CA VAL A 89 -8.53 9.70 -3.40
C VAL A 89 -8.86 9.30 -4.82
N PHE A 90 -7.94 8.56 -5.43
CA PHE A 90 -8.04 8.01 -6.77
C PHE A 90 -7.99 6.48 -6.72
N ASP A 91 -8.62 5.83 -7.68
CA ASP A 91 -8.54 4.38 -7.86
C ASP A 91 -7.24 3.94 -8.58
N SER A 92 -7.13 2.65 -8.89
CA SER A 92 -5.95 2.09 -9.56
C SER A 92 -5.76 2.54 -11.02
N LEU A 93 -6.77 3.16 -11.63
CA LEU A 93 -6.71 3.76 -12.97
C LEU A 93 -6.39 5.26 -12.92
N GLY A 94 -6.43 5.86 -11.73
CA GLY A 94 -6.28 7.29 -11.54
C GLY A 94 -7.59 8.07 -11.65
N GLU A 95 -8.75 7.40 -11.70
CA GLU A 95 -10.04 8.06 -11.62
C GLU A 95 -10.26 8.57 -10.19
N ILE A 96 -10.68 9.82 -10.03
CA ILE A 96 -11.03 10.35 -8.71
C ILE A 96 -12.30 9.68 -8.18
N ILE A 97 -12.25 9.25 -6.92
CA ILE A 97 -13.34 8.55 -6.23
C ILE A 97 -13.72 9.20 -4.91
N GLY A 98 -13.18 10.37 -4.56
CA GLY A 98 -13.59 11.15 -3.40
C GLY A 98 -12.64 12.29 -3.10
N ALA A 99 -13.18 13.40 -2.60
CA ALA A 99 -12.44 14.60 -2.23
C ALA A 99 -13.09 15.35 -1.07
N ASN A 100 -12.29 15.89 -0.15
CA ASN A 100 -12.78 16.76 0.93
C ASN A 100 -11.71 17.78 1.35
N ASP A 101 -12.14 19.01 1.61
CA ASP A 101 -11.36 20.12 2.16
C ASP A 101 -11.64 20.39 3.65
N ASP A 102 -12.89 20.24 4.13
CA ASP A 102 -13.34 20.82 5.41
C ASP A 102 -13.96 19.86 6.46
N GLY A 103 -13.76 18.54 6.35
CA GLY A 103 -14.44 17.53 7.20
C GLY A 103 -13.83 17.26 8.59
N GLY A 104 -12.61 17.74 8.86
CA GLY A 104 -11.79 17.41 10.02
C GLY A 104 -11.76 18.48 11.12
N VAL A 105 -10.61 18.65 11.77
CA VAL A 105 -10.46 19.67 12.83
C VAL A 105 -10.23 21.06 12.22
N GLY A 106 -11.27 21.89 12.18
CA GLY A 106 -11.19 23.27 11.72
C GLY A 106 -11.34 23.37 10.20
N LEU A 107 -10.24 23.66 9.50
CA LEU A 107 -10.14 23.71 8.03
C LEU A 107 -9.16 22.62 7.55
N LEU A 108 -9.37 21.41 8.05
CA LEU A 108 -8.55 20.24 7.74
C LEU A 108 -9.47 19.15 7.18
N SER A 109 -8.90 18.29 6.35
CA SER A 109 -9.68 17.34 5.56
C SER A 109 -9.94 16.04 6.35
N LEU A 110 -11.15 15.52 6.21
CA LEU A 110 -11.54 14.18 6.65
C LEU A 110 -12.43 13.54 5.60
N LEU A 111 -11.93 12.50 4.94
CA LEU A 111 -12.68 11.71 3.96
C LEU A 111 -12.93 10.31 4.52
N SER A 112 -14.15 9.79 4.43
CA SER A 112 -14.44 8.44 4.94
C SER A 112 -15.55 7.72 4.18
N GLY A 113 -15.49 6.39 4.19
CA GLY A 113 -16.49 5.54 3.56
C GLY A 113 -16.00 4.12 3.33
N ASN A 114 -16.81 3.30 2.68
CA ASN A 114 -16.42 1.93 2.34
C ASN A 114 -15.74 1.88 0.97
N LEU A 115 -14.57 1.25 0.93
CA LEU A 115 -13.88 0.87 -0.31
C LEU A 115 -13.79 -0.65 -0.41
N THR A 116 -13.69 -1.16 -1.63
CA THR A 116 -13.29 -2.55 -1.88
C THR A 116 -11.81 -2.76 -1.58
N SER A 117 -11.36 -4.01 -1.51
CA SER A 117 -9.92 -4.31 -1.49
C SER A 117 -9.29 -3.93 -2.84
N GLY A 118 -8.13 -3.27 -2.83
CA GLY A 118 -7.46 -2.85 -4.07
C GLY A 118 -6.33 -1.85 -3.87
N LEU A 119 -5.70 -1.45 -4.97
CA LEU A 119 -4.74 -0.34 -5.03
C LEU A 119 -5.49 0.98 -5.19
N TYR A 120 -5.15 1.95 -4.36
CA TYR A 120 -5.68 3.32 -4.36
C TYR A 120 -4.54 4.32 -4.22
N TYR A 121 -4.81 5.59 -4.50
CA TYR A 121 -3.87 6.68 -4.28
C TYR A 121 -4.54 7.77 -3.44
N VAL A 122 -3.84 8.30 -2.44
CA VAL A 122 -4.29 9.47 -1.66
C VAL A 122 -3.41 10.66 -2.01
N GLY A 123 -4.04 11.74 -2.47
CA GLY A 123 -3.40 13.02 -2.78
C GLY A 123 -3.64 14.01 -1.65
N ILE A 124 -2.59 14.70 -1.22
CA ILE A 124 -2.63 15.74 -0.19
C ILE A 124 -2.15 17.05 -0.81
N GLY A 125 -2.93 18.10 -0.64
CA GLY A 125 -2.56 19.47 -1.01
C GLY A 125 -3.13 20.48 -0.03
N ALA A 126 -2.86 21.76 -0.29
CA ALA A 126 -3.60 22.84 0.37
C ALA A 126 -4.84 23.23 -0.44
N PHE A 127 -5.88 23.76 0.20
CA PHE A 127 -7.11 24.24 -0.43
C PHE A 127 -6.88 25.00 -1.75
N ASN A 128 -7.70 24.69 -2.77
CA ASN A 128 -7.61 25.17 -4.16
C ASN A 128 -6.39 24.61 -4.93
N SER A 129 -5.93 23.39 -4.58
CA SER A 129 -4.91 22.62 -5.32
C SER A 129 -5.53 21.58 -6.25
N ASP A 130 -6.74 21.86 -6.74
CA ASP A 130 -7.68 20.87 -7.28
C ASP A 130 -7.11 20.05 -8.45
N PRO A 131 -7.38 18.73 -8.52
CA PRO A 131 -6.95 17.87 -9.61
C PRO A 131 -7.64 18.25 -10.91
N LEU A 132 -6.93 18.06 -12.02
CA LEU A 132 -7.39 18.40 -13.37
C LEU A 132 -7.26 17.19 -14.31
N ASN A 133 -8.25 17.00 -15.18
CA ASN A 133 -8.21 16.01 -16.24
C ASN A 133 -7.30 16.43 -17.41
N SER A 134 -7.22 15.58 -18.43
CA SER A 134 -6.40 15.80 -19.63
C SER A 134 -6.79 17.04 -20.46
N PHE A 135 -8.00 17.58 -20.24
CA PHE A 135 -8.51 18.80 -20.86
C PHE A 135 -8.32 20.05 -19.98
N GLY A 136 -7.69 19.92 -18.80
CA GLY A 136 -7.52 21.00 -17.83
C GLY A 136 -8.81 21.38 -17.08
N GLN A 137 -9.81 20.50 -17.09
CA GLN A 137 -11.05 20.70 -16.33
C GLN A 137 -10.86 20.17 -14.91
N ASP A 138 -11.48 20.87 -13.95
CA ASP A 138 -11.57 20.45 -12.56
C ASP A 138 -12.31 19.10 -12.42
N ILE A 139 -11.76 18.19 -11.63
CA ILE A 139 -12.36 16.88 -11.34
C ILE A 139 -12.66 16.66 -9.85
N GLU A 140 -12.38 17.63 -8.96
CA GLU A 140 -12.62 17.47 -7.52
C GLU A 140 -14.07 17.08 -7.21
N ASP A 141 -15.01 17.73 -7.90
CA ASP A 141 -16.44 17.59 -7.64
C ASP A 141 -17.17 16.90 -8.80
N PRO A 142 -17.22 15.55 -8.83
CA PRO A 142 -17.94 14.81 -9.85
C PRO A 142 -19.47 14.92 -9.76
N LEU A 143 -20.06 15.62 -8.78
CA LEU A 143 -21.52 15.81 -8.69
C LEU A 143 -21.99 17.28 -8.76
N GLY A 144 -21.08 18.26 -8.69
CA GLY A 144 -21.41 19.69 -8.71
C GLY A 144 -22.08 20.19 -7.42
N GLY A 145 -21.77 19.57 -6.28
CA GLY A 145 -22.38 19.84 -4.96
C GLY A 145 -21.46 20.46 -3.90
N GLY A 146 -20.15 20.53 -4.14
CA GLY A 146 -19.12 20.88 -3.17
C GLY A 146 -18.70 19.71 -2.26
N SER A 147 -17.42 19.68 -1.89
CA SER A 147 -16.75 18.84 -0.88
C SER A 147 -17.42 17.47 -0.57
N SER A 148 -17.14 16.48 -1.41
CA SER A 148 -17.68 15.12 -1.30
C SER A 148 -17.11 14.32 -0.11
N THR A 149 -17.69 14.48 1.09
CA THR A 149 -17.28 13.76 2.33
C THR A 149 -17.28 12.22 2.28
N ALA A 150 -17.64 11.58 1.16
CA ALA A 150 -17.70 10.12 1.00
C ALA A 150 -17.19 9.64 -0.37
N PHE A 151 -16.68 8.40 -0.40
CA PHE A 151 -16.18 7.78 -1.64
C PHE A 151 -17.31 7.45 -2.64
N GLN A 152 -17.08 7.74 -3.92
CA GLN A 152 -17.98 7.50 -5.04
C GLN A 152 -17.28 6.84 -6.25
N PRO A 153 -16.85 5.56 -6.15
CA PRO A 153 -16.17 4.87 -7.24
C PRO A 153 -17.01 4.77 -8.53
N GLY A 154 -16.39 5.05 -9.68
CA GLY A 154 -17.06 5.02 -10.99
C GLY A 154 -18.08 6.14 -11.22
N GLN A 155 -18.14 7.15 -10.35
CA GLN A 155 -18.93 8.36 -10.56
C GLN A 155 -18.01 9.49 -11.01
N CYS A 156 -17.76 9.58 -12.32
CA CYS A 156 -17.24 10.79 -12.93
C CYS A 156 -18.36 11.84 -13.06
N GLY A 157 -17.96 13.13 -13.07
CA GLY A 157 -18.78 14.31 -13.33
C GLY A 157 -20.08 14.05 -14.09
N LEU A 158 -21.25 14.47 -13.56
CA LEU A 158 -22.50 14.48 -14.33
C LEU A 158 -22.38 15.29 -15.67
N SER A 159 -21.32 16.07 -15.83
CA SER A 159 -20.93 16.79 -17.05
C SER A 159 -19.52 16.46 -17.59
N LEU A 160 -18.80 15.47 -17.05
CA LEU A 160 -17.45 15.09 -17.47
C LEU A 160 -17.39 13.66 -18.02
N THR A 161 -16.52 13.44 -19.00
CA THR A 161 -16.25 12.12 -19.61
C THR A 161 -14.86 11.58 -19.26
N ASP A 162 -14.05 12.37 -18.57
CA ASP A 162 -12.70 12.04 -18.10
C ASP A 162 -12.54 12.66 -16.72
N CYS A 163 -12.40 11.79 -15.72
CA CYS A 163 -12.10 12.15 -14.33
C CYS A 163 -10.77 11.52 -13.87
N THR A 164 -9.86 11.28 -14.82
CA THR A 164 -8.52 10.77 -14.55
C THR A 164 -7.60 11.91 -14.15
N LEU A 165 -6.80 11.73 -13.10
CA LEU A 165 -5.76 12.68 -12.72
C LEU A 165 -4.71 12.84 -13.85
N SER A 166 -4.64 14.02 -14.46
CA SER A 166 -3.61 14.35 -15.46
C SER A 166 -2.71 15.52 -15.06
N SER A 167 -3.21 16.44 -14.23
CA SER A 167 -2.44 17.57 -13.68
C SER A 167 -3.20 18.17 -12.49
N TRP A 168 -2.75 19.32 -11.98
CA TRP A 168 -3.32 19.96 -10.79
C TRP A 168 -3.32 21.48 -10.92
N ARG A 169 -4.35 22.15 -10.38
CA ARG A 169 -4.44 23.63 -10.30
C ARG A 169 -3.31 24.20 -9.45
N SER A 170 -2.49 25.07 -10.02
CA SER A 170 -1.27 25.58 -9.35
C SER A 170 -1.57 26.31 -8.04
N ASN A 171 -0.95 25.82 -6.96
CA ASN A 171 -0.95 26.45 -5.63
C ASN A 171 0.51 26.72 -5.20
N ARG A 172 0.73 27.62 -4.24
CA ARG A 172 2.06 27.98 -3.71
C ARG A 172 2.09 28.02 -2.18
N ARG A 173 1.22 27.23 -1.56
CA ARG A 173 1.29 26.95 -0.13
C ARG A 173 2.33 25.87 0.12
N SER A 174 2.88 25.87 1.32
CA SER A 174 3.89 24.91 1.75
C SER A 174 3.76 24.66 3.24
N GLY A 175 4.23 23.51 3.71
CA GLY A 175 4.31 23.17 5.12
C GLY A 175 4.03 21.70 5.41
N ASP A 176 4.34 21.31 6.63
CA ASP A 176 4.27 19.92 7.07
C ASP A 176 2.82 19.47 7.34
N TYR A 177 2.57 18.17 7.17
CA TYR A 177 1.32 17.52 7.56
C TYR A 177 1.57 16.09 8.05
N THR A 178 0.53 15.48 8.61
CA THR A 178 0.42 14.04 8.80
C THR A 178 -0.92 13.58 8.25
N VAL A 179 -0.91 12.66 7.29
CA VAL A 179 -2.13 11.94 6.87
C VAL A 179 -2.25 10.66 7.68
N ARG A 180 -3.44 10.37 8.21
CA ARG A 180 -3.72 9.20 9.06
C ARG A 180 -4.79 8.33 8.43
N PHE A 181 -4.57 7.02 8.47
CA PHE A 181 -5.49 5.99 8.01
C PHE A 181 -6.23 5.41 9.23
N SER A 182 -7.52 5.10 9.08
CA SER A 182 -8.33 4.49 10.15
C SER A 182 -7.89 3.07 10.53
N SER A 183 -7.17 2.39 9.64
CA SER A 183 -6.51 1.10 9.86
C SER A 183 -5.24 1.03 9.01
N PRO A 184 -4.25 0.20 9.35
CA PRO A 184 -3.03 0.08 8.56
C PRO A 184 -3.29 -0.39 7.12
N THR A 185 -2.48 0.10 6.18
CA THR A 185 -2.41 -0.42 4.81
C THR A 185 -2.09 -1.92 4.80
N ILE A 186 -2.45 -2.64 3.73
CA ILE A 186 -1.99 -4.01 3.53
C ILE A 186 -0.76 -4.04 2.63
N ALA A 187 0.02 -5.13 2.70
CA ALA A 187 1.06 -5.38 1.71
C ALA A 187 0.41 -5.53 0.31
N ALA A 188 1.13 -5.13 -0.74
CA ALA A 188 0.72 -5.48 -2.09
C ALA A 188 0.62 -7.00 -2.24
N ASP A 189 -0.39 -7.49 -2.95
CA ASP A 189 -0.49 -8.90 -3.32
C ASP A 189 0.72 -9.27 -4.19
N VAL A 190 1.75 -9.82 -3.57
CA VAL A 190 2.91 -10.37 -4.29
C VAL A 190 2.41 -11.61 -5.02
N PRO A 191 2.37 -11.63 -6.37
CA PRO A 191 1.98 -12.83 -7.09
C PRO A 191 3.00 -13.91 -6.73
N THR A 192 2.54 -15.00 -6.13
CA THR A 192 3.42 -16.10 -5.72
C THR A 192 4.22 -16.53 -6.96
N PRO A 193 5.57 -16.46 -6.92
CA PRO A 193 6.36 -16.81 -8.09
C PRO A 193 6.05 -18.27 -8.43
N ALA A 194 5.51 -18.49 -9.64
CA ALA A 194 5.10 -19.80 -10.07
C ALA A 194 6.30 -20.75 -9.94
N LEU A 195 6.19 -21.71 -9.01
CA LEU A 195 7.22 -22.71 -8.77
C LEU A 195 7.47 -23.47 -10.06
N LEU A 196 8.54 -23.13 -10.77
CA LEU A 196 8.97 -23.81 -11.99
C LEU A 196 9.09 -25.31 -11.69
N PRO A 197 8.22 -26.17 -12.26
CA PRO A 197 8.21 -27.60 -11.94
C PRO A 197 9.35 -28.28 -12.70
N GLY A 198 10.58 -28.12 -12.22
CA GLY A 198 11.75 -28.37 -13.07
C GLY A 198 13.12 -28.45 -12.40
N LEU A 199 13.23 -28.87 -11.12
CA LEU A 199 14.55 -29.26 -10.57
C LEU A 199 14.52 -30.42 -9.56
N VAL A 200 13.70 -31.45 -9.81
CA VAL A 200 13.82 -32.75 -9.13
C VAL A 200 14.35 -33.77 -10.13
N GLY A 201 15.67 -34.04 -10.09
CA GLY A 201 16.22 -35.11 -10.93
C GLY A 201 17.73 -35.05 -11.19
N MET A 202 18.55 -35.42 -10.20
CA MET A 202 19.76 -36.24 -10.39
C MET A 202 20.39 -36.60 -9.03
N GLY A 203 20.31 -37.88 -8.63
CA GLY A 203 20.79 -38.29 -7.30
C GLY A 203 20.69 -39.79 -6.97
N ALA A 204 20.69 -40.70 -7.96
CA ALA A 204 20.64 -42.14 -7.68
C ALA A 204 21.32 -43.00 -8.77
N ALA A 205 22.58 -43.38 -8.54
CA ALA A 205 23.25 -44.51 -9.21
C ALA A 205 24.39 -45.03 -8.28
N LEU A 206 24.05 -45.89 -7.32
CA LEU A 206 24.21 -47.35 -7.42
C LEU A 206 25.66 -47.85 -7.37
N ILE A 207 26.11 -48.13 -6.14
CA ILE A 207 27.25 -49.01 -5.86
C ILE A 207 26.92 -50.43 -6.37
N ARG A 208 27.73 -50.99 -7.27
CA ARG A 208 27.75 -52.44 -7.55
C ARG A 208 29.11 -53.06 -7.23
N LYS A 209 29.05 -53.96 -6.25
CA LYS A 209 30.10 -54.77 -5.65
C LYS A 209 30.76 -55.69 -6.69
N ARG A 210 32.07 -55.57 -6.92
CA ARG A 210 32.87 -56.61 -7.60
C ARG A 210 33.36 -57.64 -6.60
N LYS A 211 33.27 -58.93 -6.94
CA LYS A 211 33.94 -60.03 -6.23
C LYS A 211 34.15 -61.19 -7.21
N GLN A 212 35.27 -61.91 -7.08
CA GLN A 212 35.59 -63.23 -7.66
C GLN A 212 35.85 -63.26 -9.19
N GLU A 213 36.85 -63.95 -9.78
CA GLU A 213 38.10 -64.66 -9.33
C GLU A 213 39.21 -64.44 -10.42
N ALA A 214 40.39 -65.09 -10.51
CA ALA A 214 41.10 -66.14 -9.75
C ALA A 214 42.64 -66.06 -10.04
N SER A 215 43.50 -66.41 -9.06
CA SER A 215 44.59 -67.41 -9.17
C SER A 215 45.42 -67.49 -7.87
#